data_AF-A0A3M0XGM5-F1
#
_entry.id   AF-A0A3M0XGM5-F1
#
_cell.length_a   1.000
_cell.length_b   1.000
_cell.length_c   1.000
_cell.angle_alpha   90.00
_cell.angle_beta   90.00
_cell.angle_gamma   90.00
#
_symmetry.space_group_name_H-M   'P 1'
#
loop_
_entity.id
_entity.type
_entity.pdbx_description
1 polymer ?
#
loop_
_entity_poly.entity_id
_entity_poly.type
_entity_poly.pdbx_seq_one_letter_code
_entity_poly.pdbx_strand_id
1 'polypeptide(L)'
;ACVSWDGDLRFGDAGWSFHDFRGSRWYHVNHADHRSYLRNAYRVLLTRARQGMVIFVPPGDQRDPTRAPSFYDPTFNYLRELGIPTVA
;
A
#
# COMPACT_ATOMS: atom_id res chain seq x y z
N ALA A 1 -13.14 11.90 1.53
CA ALA A 1 -12.42 11.29 0.39
C ALA A 1 -11.60 10.11 0.92
N CYS A 2 -11.37 9.09 0.10
CA CYS A 2 -10.64 7.89 0.52
C CYS A 2 -9.56 7.53 -0.50
N VAL A 3 -8.40 7.09 -0.01
CA VAL A 3 -7.36 6.46 -0.82
C VAL A 3 -7.21 5.02 -0.34
N SER A 4 -7.46 4.07 -1.23
CA SER A 4 -7.15 2.66 -0.96
C SER A 4 -5.67 2.43 -1.19
N TRP A 5 -5.00 1.82 -0.21
CA TRP A 5 -3.59 1.46 -0.26
C TRP A 5 -3.48 -0.05 -0.44
N ASP A 6 -3.09 -0.49 -1.65
CA ASP A 6 -3.07 -1.91 -2.00
C ASP A 6 -1.65 -2.53 -1.91
N GLY A 7 -1.55 -3.83 -2.19
CA GLY A 7 -0.30 -4.60 -2.13
C GLY A 7 0.75 -4.26 -3.21
N ASP A 8 0.42 -3.38 -4.15
CA ASP A 8 1.31 -2.92 -5.22
C ASP A 8 2.44 -2.04 -4.70
N LEU A 9 2.18 -1.22 -3.68
CA LEU A 9 3.18 -0.47 -2.93
C LEU A 9 3.09 -0.84 -1.45
N ARG A 10 3.86 -1.83 -1.01
CA ARG A 10 3.76 -2.34 0.38
C ARG A 10 5.06 -2.15 1.17
N PHE A 11 4.91 -1.83 2.45
CA PHE A 11 6.02 -1.70 3.38
C PHE A 11 6.43 -3.09 3.90
N GLY A 12 7.72 -3.28 4.17
CA GLY A 12 8.27 -4.49 4.78
C GLY A 12 9.64 -4.21 5.40
N ASP A 13 10.37 -5.26 5.78
CA ASP A 13 11.62 -5.14 6.55
C ASP A 13 12.71 -4.32 5.85
N ALA A 14 12.75 -4.36 4.51
CA ALA A 14 13.69 -3.60 3.69
C ALA A 14 13.12 -2.26 3.18
N GLY A 15 12.01 -1.81 3.75
CA GLY A 15 11.30 -0.61 3.34
C GLY A 15 10.23 -0.86 2.26
N TRP A 16 10.01 0.13 1.39
CA TRP A 16 8.97 0.07 0.37
C TRP A 16 9.35 -0.89 -0.77
N SER A 17 8.41 -1.77 -1.10
CA SER A 17 8.54 -2.76 -2.17
C SER A 17 7.42 -2.57 -3.21
N PHE A 18 7.76 -2.80 -4.47
CA PHE A 18 6.94 -2.46 -5.63
C PHE A 18 6.50 -3.73 -6.35
N HIS A 19 5.21 -3.87 -6.57
CA HIS A 19 4.62 -5.05 -7.16
C HIS A 19 3.56 -4.71 -8.20
N ASP A 20 3.39 -5.64 -9.13
CA ASP A 20 2.37 -5.61 -10.16
C ASP A 20 1.59 -6.93 -10.10
N PHE A 21 0.26 -6.84 -10.03
CA PHE A 21 -0.61 -7.99 -9.96
C PHE A 21 -1.02 -8.41 -11.38
N ARG A 22 -0.55 -9.58 -11.82
CA ARG A 22 -0.81 -10.08 -13.18
C ARG A 22 -1.36 -11.49 -13.13
N GLY A 23 -2.58 -11.66 -13.64
CA GLY A 23 -3.32 -12.92 -13.57
C GLY A 23 -3.75 -13.22 -12.14
N SER A 24 -3.01 -14.09 -11.46
CA SER A 24 -3.32 -14.57 -10.10
C SER A 24 -2.14 -14.42 -9.13
N ARG A 25 -1.13 -13.62 -9.45
CA ARG A 25 0.05 -13.43 -8.59
C ARG A 25 0.68 -12.06 -8.70
N TRP A 26 1.38 -11.70 -7.63
CA TRP A 26 2.22 -10.51 -7.55
C TRP A 26 3.61 -10.77 -8.13
N TYR A 27 4.14 -9.77 -8.83
CA TYR A 27 5.51 -9.76 -9.33
C TYR A 27 6.22 -8.48 -8.93
N HIS A 28 7.52 -8.54 -8.70
CA HIS A 28 8.30 -7.34 -8.47
C HIS A 28 8.38 -6.44 -9.71
N VAL A 29 8.20 -5.14 -9.49
CA VAL A 29 8.43 -4.11 -10.50
C VAL A 29 9.93 -3.77 -10.50
N ASN A 30 10.67 -4.34 -11.45
CA ASN A 30 12.13 -4.13 -11.53
C ASN A 30 12.52 -2.84 -12.25
N HIS A 31 11.69 -2.37 -13.20
CA HIS A 31 11.99 -1.17 -13.97
C HIS A 31 11.90 0.09 -13.10
N ALA A 32 12.98 0.89 -13.05
CA ALA A 32 13.08 2.05 -12.18
C ALA A 32 12.00 3.11 -12.44
N ASP A 33 11.70 3.38 -13.72
CA ASP A 33 10.65 4.32 -14.11
C ASP A 33 9.27 3.88 -13.63
N HIS A 34 8.93 2.59 -13.76
CA HIS A 34 7.65 2.06 -13.30
C HIS A 34 7.51 2.17 -11.77
N ARG A 35 8.58 1.88 -11.02
CA ARG A 35 8.61 2.12 -9.56
C ARG A 35 8.40 3.59 -9.23
N SER A 36 9.03 4.48 -10.00
CA SER A 36 8.91 5.94 -9.81
C SER A 36 7.49 6.43 -10.09
N TYR A 37 6.84 5.93 -11.14
CA TYR A 37 5.45 6.23 -11.44
C TYR A 37 4.51 5.74 -10.34
N LEU A 38 4.68 4.50 -9.89
CA LEU A 38 3.88 3.94 -8.81
C LEU A 38 4.01 4.77 -7.52
N ARG A 39 5.25 5.03 -7.07
CA ARG A 39 5.50 5.89 -5.91
C ARG A 39 4.87 7.27 -6.06
N ASN A 40 4.95 7.86 -7.26
CA ASN A 40 4.40 9.18 -7.52
C ASN A 40 2.88 9.20 -7.51
N ALA A 41 2.19 8.14 -7.92
CA ALA A 41 0.74 8.04 -7.81
C ALA A 41 0.28 8.20 -6.35
N TYR A 42 0.90 7.45 -5.43
CA TYR A 42 0.64 7.56 -3.99
C TYR A 42 1.01 8.94 -3.44
N ARG A 43 2.20 9.46 -3.78
CA ARG A 43 2.63 10.81 -3.35
C ARG A 43 1.63 11.89 -3.78
N VAL A 44 1.15 11.85 -5.03
CA VAL A 44 0.19 12.84 -5.54
C VAL A 44 -1.13 12.77 -4.79
N LEU A 45 -1.66 11.58 -4.52
CA LEU A 45 -2.90 11.41 -3.76
C LEU A 45 -2.75 11.95 -2.33
N LEU A 46 -1.65 11.61 -1.65
CA LEU A 46 -1.38 12.06 -0.28
C LEU A 46 -1.12 13.57 -0.18
N THR A 47 -0.40 14.16 -1.14
CA THR A 47 -0.11 15.61 -1.13
C THR A 47 -1.31 16.47 -1.49
N ARG A 48 -2.35 15.88 -2.09
CA ARG A 48 -3.65 16.54 -2.33
C ARG A 48 -4.69 16.24 -1.25
N ALA A 49 -4.32 15.47 -0.23
CA ALA A 49 -5.21 15.13 0.86
C ALA A 49 -5.73 16.39 1.55
N ARG A 50 -7.04 16.46 1.74
CA ARG A 50 -7.71 17.49 2.54
C ARG A 50 -8.09 16.91 3.89
N GLN A 51 -8.45 17.79 4.84
CA GLN A 51 -8.95 17.37 6.14
C GLN A 51 -10.09 16.34 6.01
N GLY A 52 -10.03 15.27 6.81
CA GLY A 52 -11.00 14.19 6.78
C GLY A 52 -10.83 13.20 5.63
N MET A 53 -9.68 13.22 4.93
CA MET A 53 -9.33 12.12 4.02
C MET A 53 -8.95 10.87 4.81
N VAL A 54 -9.44 9.72 4.36
CA VAL A 54 -9.15 8.41 4.94
C VAL A 54 -8.16 7.67 4.06
N ILE A 55 -7.17 7.01 4.68
CA ILE A 55 -6.33 6.01 4.02
C ILE A 55 -6.88 4.65 4.43
N PHE A 56 -7.35 3.88 3.46
CA PHE A 56 -7.88 2.55 3.68
C PHE A 56 -6.82 1.51 3.30
N VAL A 57 -6.32 0.76 4.27
CA VAL A 57 -5.49 -0.42 4.01
C VAL A 57 -6.40 -1.65 4.13
N PRO A 58 -6.58 -2.45 3.07
CA PRO A 58 -7.43 -3.64 3.13
C PRO A 58 -6.93 -4.64 4.17
N PRO A 59 -7.82 -5.32 4.91
CA PRO A 59 -7.39 -6.50 5.65
C PRO A 59 -7.00 -7.61 4.67
N GLY A 60 -5.91 -8.31 5.00
CA GLY A 60 -5.54 -9.52 4.28
C GLY A 60 -6.46 -10.71 4.63
N ASP A 61 -6.42 -11.75 3.79
CA ASP A 61 -7.08 -13.04 4.04
C ASP A 61 -6.02 -14.14 3.96
N GLN A 62 -5.85 -14.92 5.03
CA GLN A 62 -4.89 -16.03 5.07
C GLN A 62 -5.22 -17.15 4.06
N ARG A 63 -6.47 -17.23 3.60
CA ARG A 63 -6.93 -18.21 2.63
C ARG A 63 -6.73 -17.75 1.18
N ASP A 64 -6.44 -16.47 0.98
CA ASP A 64 -6.18 -15.88 -0.34
C ASP A 64 -4.69 -15.47 -0.43
N PRO A 65 -3.84 -16.26 -1.09
CA PRO A 65 -2.41 -15.94 -1.22
C PRO A 65 -2.17 -14.66 -2.03
N THR A 66 -3.14 -14.17 -2.80
CA THR A 66 -3.06 -12.89 -3.50
C THR A 66 -3.31 -11.70 -2.58
N ARG A 67 -3.85 -11.95 -1.38
CA ARG A 67 -4.17 -10.94 -0.37
C ARG A 67 -3.66 -11.33 1.01
N ALA A 68 -2.48 -11.95 1.08
CA ALA A 68 -1.91 -12.40 2.34
C ALA A 68 -1.80 -11.22 3.34
N PRO A 69 -2.08 -11.42 4.65
CA PRO A 69 -1.97 -10.34 5.66
C PRO A 69 -0.59 -9.66 5.68
N SER A 70 0.47 -10.41 5.37
CA SER A 70 1.83 -9.87 5.24
C SER A 70 1.99 -8.79 4.16
N PHE A 71 1.01 -8.63 3.25
CA PHE A 71 1.03 -7.56 2.25
C PHE A 71 0.50 -6.23 2.78
N TYR A 72 -0.31 -6.27 3.84
CA TYR A 72 -1.10 -5.12 4.31
C TYR A 72 -0.75 -4.71 5.73
N ASP A 73 -0.58 -5.67 6.65
CA ASP A 73 -0.37 -5.40 8.07
C ASP A 73 0.86 -4.52 8.33
N PRO A 74 2.03 -4.75 7.70
CA PRO A 74 3.19 -3.89 7.92
C PRO A 74 2.94 -2.45 7.45
N THR A 75 2.24 -2.26 6.33
CA THR A 75 1.88 -0.93 5.81
C THR A 75 0.90 -0.22 6.75
N PHE A 76 -0.11 -0.93 7.25
CA PHE A 76 -1.06 -0.39 8.22
C PHE A 76 -0.36 0.03 9.52
N ASN A 77 0.49 -0.85 10.07
CA ASN A 77 1.25 -0.57 11.29
C ASN A 77 2.20 0.62 11.11
N TYR A 78 2.91 0.69 9.98
CA TYR A 78 3.76 1.83 9.64
C TYR A 78 2.97 3.15 9.64
N LEU A 79 1.82 3.20 8.95
CA LEU A 79 0.99 4.40 8.90
C LEU A 79 0.46 4.80 10.28
N ARG A 80 0.03 3.82 11.10
CA ARG A 80 -0.40 4.04 12.48
C ARG A 80 0.74 4.59 13.34
N GLU A 81 1.96 4.04 13.21
CA GLU A 81 3.15 4.46 13.95
C GLU A 81 3.61 5.88 13.59
N LEU A 82 3.26 6.38 12.40
CA LEU A 82 3.43 7.79 12.03
C LEU A 82 2.44 8.73 12.73
N GLY A 83 1.54 8.22 13.57
CA GLY A 83 0.55 9.01 14.31
C GLY A 83 -0.74 9.26 13.56
N ILE A 84 -1.01 8.53 12.47
CA ILE A 84 -2.30 8.61 11.77
C ILE A 84 -3.35 7.89 12.63
N PRO A 85 -4.44 8.56 13.05
CA PRO A 85 -5.47 7.92 13.88
C PRO A 85 -6.18 6.80 13.14
N THR A 86 -6.36 5.66 13.81
CA THR A 86 -7.18 4.56 13.30
C THR A 86 -8.65 4.87 13.49
N VAL A 87 -9.45 4.72 12.44
CA VAL A 87 -10.90 4.89 12.48
C VAL A 87 -11.53 3.50 12.42
N ALA A 88 -12.46 3.23 13.33
CA ALA A 88 -13.19 1.96 13.43
C ALA A 88 -14.42 1.94 12.49
#